data_AF-A0AAD9KWG2-F1
#
_entry.id   AF-A0AAD9KWG2-F1
#
_cell.length_a   1.000
_cell.length_b   1.000
_cell.length_c   1.000
_cell.angle_alpha   90.00
_cell.angle_beta   90.00
_cell.angle_gamma   90.00
#
_symmetry.space_group_name_H-M   'P 1'
#
loop_
_entity.id
_entity.type
_entity.pdbx_description
1 polymer ?
#
loop_
_entity_poly.entity_id
_entity_poly.type
_entity_poly.pdbx_seq_one_letter_code
_entity_poly.pdbx_strand_id
1 'polypeptide(L)'
;MASSMLLDKLKKARRLKDPQFLDMAINECKEAGVGNDEDITKAETQLRVIRLKQKLQRAMQTKNTDAISGIIAEVEGLGFDKPPMYHELIAARNVVERKKRLAALKHDVLTLDRQTMSEMRSYNRPPKVLHEVWKTCRARYAQNGRHGLQMRLMTFDANNVEPEQAARCREILDKYTVLEVQAVSAGAATFYVWARGVIDDVEKKNQGGG
;
A
#
# COMPACT_ATOMS: atom_id res chain seq x y z
N MET A 1 5.67 19.76 48.52
CA MET A 1 5.35 20.61 47.35
C MET A 1 5.88 20.03 46.03
N ALA A 2 7.14 19.59 45.93
CA ALA A 2 7.71 19.03 44.69
C ALA A 2 6.95 17.82 44.11
N SER A 3 6.52 16.88 44.95
CA SER A 3 5.76 15.68 44.52
C SER A 3 4.42 16.00 43.84
N SER A 4 3.68 17.01 44.32
CA SER A 4 2.43 17.46 43.69
C SER A 4 2.67 18.06 42.29
N MET A 5 3.75 18.82 42.13
CA MET A 5 4.10 19.44 40.85
C MET A 5 4.46 18.40 39.78
N LEU A 6 5.17 17.33 40.16
CA LEU A 6 5.54 16.24 39.24
C LEU A 6 4.30 15.46 38.75
N LEU A 7 3.34 15.17 39.63
CA LEU A 7 2.08 14.53 39.25
C LEU A 7 1.24 15.40 38.32
N ASP A 8 1.19 16.71 38.56
CA ASP A 8 0.49 17.65 37.67
C ASP A 8 1.19 17.76 36.31
N LYS A 9 2.53 17.71 36.29
CA LYS A 9 3.32 17.65 35.06
C LYS A 9 3.02 16.38 34.25
N LEU A 10 2.96 15.22 34.90
CA LEU A 10 2.60 13.94 34.26
C LEU A 10 1.18 13.98 33.69
N LYS A 11 0.20 14.47 34.46
CA LYS A 11 -1.18 14.65 33.98
C LYS A 11 -1.24 15.59 32.77
N LYS A 12 -0.51 16.70 32.81
CA LYS A 12 -0.41 17.65 31.70
C LYS A 12 0.21 16.99 30.47
N ALA A 13 1.30 16.23 30.65
CA ALA A 13 1.95 15.54 29.55
C ALA A 13 1.07 14.48 28.88
N ARG A 14 0.31 13.71 29.68
CA ARG A 14 -0.69 12.75 29.18
C ARG A 14 -1.80 13.44 28.37
N ARG A 15 -2.23 14.64 28.78
CA ARG A 15 -3.23 15.42 28.03
C ARG A 15 -2.68 15.95 26.71
N LEU A 16 -1.44 16.44 26.71
CA LEU A 16 -0.78 17.01 25.53
C LEU A 16 -0.44 15.94 24.48
N LYS A 17 -0.32 14.66 24.87
CA LYS A 17 0.07 13.54 23.98
C LYS A 17 1.39 13.81 23.24
N ASP A 18 2.24 14.66 23.80
CA ASP A 18 3.58 14.91 23.31
C ASP A 18 4.50 13.78 23.81
N PRO A 19 5.12 13.00 22.92
CA PRO A 19 5.93 11.85 23.33
C PRO A 19 7.22 12.25 24.05
N GLN A 20 7.81 13.41 23.76
CA GLN A 20 9.04 13.85 24.44
C GLN A 20 8.71 14.35 25.84
N PHE A 21 7.69 15.19 25.96
CA PHE A 21 7.27 15.73 27.24
C PHE A 21 6.70 14.64 28.16
N LEU A 22 6.01 13.64 27.61
CA LEU A 22 5.50 12.49 28.36
C LEU A 22 6.63 11.57 28.85
N ASP A 23 7.63 11.30 28.02
CA ASP A 23 8.81 10.51 28.41
C ASP A 23 9.59 11.18 29.55
N MET A 24 9.83 12.49 29.43
CA MET A 24 10.47 13.29 30.49
C MET A 24 9.66 13.24 31.80
N ALA A 25 8.35 13.46 31.74
CA ALA A 25 7.50 13.48 32.93
C ALA A 25 7.44 12.09 33.62
N ILE A 26 7.47 11.00 32.85
CA ILE A 26 7.54 9.63 33.38
C ILE A 26 8.88 9.42 34.10
N ASN A 27 10.00 9.78 33.48
CA ASN A 27 11.33 9.59 34.06
C ASN A 27 11.50 10.39 35.35
N GLU A 28 11.08 11.66 35.36
CA GLU A 28 11.12 12.50 36.58
C GLU A 28 10.26 11.93 37.72
N CYS A 29 9.09 11.36 37.40
CA CYS A 29 8.24 10.70 38.41
C CYS A 29 8.92 9.44 38.98
N LYS A 30 9.54 8.62 38.12
CA LYS A 30 10.26 7.41 38.54
C LYS A 30 11.50 7.72 39.39
N GLU A 31 12.30 8.69 38.97
CA GLU A 31 13.51 9.11 39.70
C GLU A 31 13.17 9.70 41.08
N ALA A 32 12.07 10.45 41.17
CA ALA A 32 11.61 11.00 42.44
C ALA A 32 10.85 9.99 43.31
N GLY A 33 10.56 8.78 42.81
CA GLY A 33 9.70 7.81 43.50
C GLY A 33 8.27 8.32 43.73
N VAL A 34 7.76 9.16 42.82
CA VAL A 34 6.47 9.84 42.93
C VAL A 34 5.46 9.26 41.94
N GLY A 35 4.27 8.94 42.43
CA GLY A 35 3.17 8.35 41.65
C GLY A 35 2.95 6.89 42.03
N ASN A 36 1.74 6.40 41.83
CA ASN A 36 1.49 4.98 41.95
C ASN A 36 1.98 4.26 40.68
N ASP A 37 2.33 2.98 40.83
CA ASP A 37 2.76 2.13 39.72
C ASP A 37 1.74 2.12 38.58
N GLU A 38 0.45 2.21 38.90
CA GLU A 38 -0.64 2.20 37.93
C GLU A 38 -0.63 3.43 37.00
N ASP A 39 -0.45 4.65 37.53
CA ASP A 39 -0.44 5.87 36.72
C ASP A 39 0.81 5.95 35.83
N ILE A 40 1.95 5.48 36.35
CA ILE A 40 3.20 5.37 35.59
C ILE A 40 3.02 4.36 34.45
N THR A 41 2.48 3.17 34.73
CA THR A 41 2.23 2.12 33.72
C THR A 41 1.27 2.61 32.63
N LYS A 42 0.21 3.34 33.01
CA LYS A 42 -0.73 3.96 32.05
C LYS A 42 -0.03 5.00 31.18
N ALA A 43 0.82 5.84 31.77
CA ALA A 43 1.58 6.84 31.03
C ALA A 43 2.58 6.20 30.04
N GLU A 44 3.27 5.13 30.44
CA GLU A 44 4.17 4.36 29.59
C GLU A 44 3.44 3.68 28.43
N THR A 45 2.31 3.06 28.71
CA THR A 45 1.44 2.45 27.70
C THR A 45 1.02 3.51 26.67
N GLN A 46 0.58 4.67 27.15
CA GLN A 46 0.20 5.79 26.28
C GLN A 46 1.36 6.29 25.43
N LEU A 47 2.55 6.46 26.03
CA LEU A 47 3.76 6.86 25.31
C LEU A 47 4.13 5.85 24.21
N ARG A 48 4.04 4.55 24.52
CA ARG A 48 4.36 3.48 23.57
C ARG A 48 3.40 3.48 22.39
N VAL A 49 2.10 3.63 22.64
CA VAL A 49 1.09 3.78 21.58
C VAL A 49 1.38 4.99 20.69
N ILE A 50 1.71 6.15 21.27
CA ILE A 50 2.03 7.36 20.49
C ILE A 50 3.25 7.11 19.58
N ARG A 51 4.31 6.52 20.11
CA ARG A 51 5.52 6.19 19.34
C ARG A 51 5.23 5.19 18.22
N LEU A 52 4.45 4.14 18.49
CA LEU A 52 4.06 3.15 17.48
C LEU A 52 3.21 3.78 16.38
N LYS A 53 2.25 4.66 16.71
CA LYS A 53 1.47 5.41 15.71
C LYS A 53 2.36 6.26 14.82
N GLN A 54 3.30 7.01 15.39
CA GLN A 54 4.24 7.83 14.61
C GLN A 54 5.15 6.97 13.71
N LYS A 55 5.66 5.85 14.22
CA LYS A 55 6.48 4.89 13.46
C LYS A 55 5.68 4.30 12.29
N LEU A 56 4.43 3.90 12.53
CA LEU A 56 3.54 3.35 11.51
C LEU A 56 3.20 4.37 10.43
N GLN A 57 2.86 5.60 10.82
CA GLN A 57 2.58 6.69 9.87
C GLN A 57 3.78 6.99 8.97
N ARG A 58 5.00 7.06 9.52
CA ARG A 58 6.23 7.23 8.72
C ARG A 58 6.48 6.06 7.77
N ALA A 59 6.26 4.82 8.23
CA ALA A 59 6.40 3.64 7.38
C ALA A 59 5.36 3.63 6.24
N MET A 60 4.13 4.06 6.51
CA MET A 60 3.08 4.21 5.50
C MET A 60 3.41 5.29 4.46
N GLN A 61 3.99 6.42 4.88
CA GLN A 61 4.45 7.48 3.97
C GLN A 61 5.56 6.99 3.03
N THR A 62 6.50 6.19 3.54
CA THR A 62 7.60 5.61 2.73
C THR A 62 7.16 4.39 1.91
N LYS A 63 5.91 3.92 2.07
CA LYS A 63 5.34 2.74 1.39
C LYS A 63 6.23 1.49 1.53
N ASN A 64 7.03 1.41 2.59
CA ASN A 64 7.88 0.27 2.88
C ASN A 64 7.02 -0.80 3.56
N THR A 65 6.53 -1.76 2.78
CA THR A 65 5.62 -2.81 3.25
C THR A 65 6.22 -3.77 4.24
N ASP A 66 7.53 -3.98 4.21
CA ASP A 66 8.21 -4.85 5.16
C ASP A 66 8.29 -4.16 6.53
N ALA A 67 8.63 -2.86 6.52
CA ALA A 67 8.58 -2.04 7.73
C ALA A 67 7.15 -1.93 8.31
N ILE A 68 6.13 -1.72 7.46
CA ILE A 68 4.73 -1.68 7.90
C ILE A 68 4.32 -3.02 8.52
N SER A 69 4.64 -4.15 7.88
CA SER A 69 4.29 -5.48 8.37
C SER A 69 4.98 -5.78 9.70
N GLY A 70 6.26 -5.40 9.85
CA GLY A 70 6.98 -5.54 11.12
C GLY A 70 6.36 -4.72 12.25
N ILE A 71 5.89 -3.50 11.97
CA ILE A 71 5.21 -2.67 12.98
C ILE A 71 3.83 -3.25 13.33
N ILE A 72 3.07 -3.78 12.36
CA ILE A 72 1.79 -4.46 12.62
C ILE A 72 2.01 -5.62 13.60
N ALA A 73 3.00 -6.48 13.33
CA ALA A 73 3.33 -7.61 14.20
C ALA A 73 3.79 -7.15 15.60
N GLU A 74 4.56 -6.06 15.69
CA GLU A 74 4.95 -5.45 16.97
C GLU A 74 3.73 -4.97 17.77
N VAL A 75 2.77 -4.31 17.13
CA VAL A 75 1.54 -3.80 17.77
C VAL A 75 0.65 -4.96 18.24
N GLU A 76 0.50 -6.00 17.43
CA GLU A 76 -0.27 -7.21 17.77
C GLU A 76 0.37 -7.99 18.92
N GLY A 77 1.70 -8.15 18.91
CA GLY A 77 2.43 -8.82 20.00
C GLY A 77 2.34 -8.08 21.34
N LEU A 78 2.04 -6.78 21.32
CA LEU A 78 1.81 -5.96 22.51
C LEU A 78 0.33 -5.89 22.93
N GLY A 79 -0.58 -6.55 22.20
CA GLY A 79 -2.02 -6.54 22.51
C GLY A 79 -2.72 -5.22 22.19
N PHE A 80 -2.17 -4.43 21.26
CA PHE A 80 -2.75 -3.17 20.79
C PHE A 80 -3.50 -3.33 19.44
N ASP A 81 -3.88 -4.56 19.09
CA ASP A 81 -4.67 -4.89 17.89
C ASP A 81 -6.08 -4.27 17.90
N LYS A 82 -6.60 -4.00 19.10
CA LYS A 82 -7.86 -3.32 19.41
C LYS A 82 -7.66 -1.81 19.64
N PRO A 83 -8.64 -1.04 20.15
CA PRO A 83 -8.35 0.32 20.61
C PRO A 83 -7.14 0.29 21.57
N PRO A 84 -6.13 1.15 21.36
CA PRO A 84 -6.21 2.43 20.65
C PRO A 84 -5.66 2.49 19.20
N MET A 85 -5.19 1.38 18.60
CA MET A 85 -4.53 1.39 17.27
C MET A 85 -5.32 0.72 16.14
N TYR A 86 -6.53 0.24 16.42
CA TYR A 86 -7.38 -0.50 15.48
C TYR A 86 -7.48 0.14 14.07
N HIS A 87 -7.82 1.43 13.98
CA HIS A 87 -8.01 2.10 12.69
C HIS A 87 -6.70 2.26 11.92
N GLU A 88 -5.61 2.57 12.61
CA GLU A 88 -4.29 2.68 11.99
C GLU A 88 -3.80 1.34 11.44
N LEU A 89 -4.09 0.24 12.14
CA LEU A 89 -3.76 -1.11 11.66
C LEU A 89 -4.57 -1.51 10.42
N ILE A 90 -5.86 -1.17 10.35
CA ILE A 90 -6.66 -1.39 9.14
C ILE A 90 -6.05 -0.64 7.95
N ALA A 91 -5.75 0.65 8.12
CA ALA A 91 -5.16 1.46 7.06
C ALA A 91 -3.80 0.90 6.61
N ALA A 92 -2.97 0.47 7.56
CA ALA A 92 -1.67 -0.14 7.27
C ALA A 92 -1.78 -1.48 6.53
N ARG A 93 -2.71 -2.36 6.94
CA ARG A 93 -2.99 -3.63 6.27
C ARG A 93 -3.46 -3.40 4.83
N ASN A 94 -4.34 -2.42 4.61
CA ASN A 94 -4.80 -2.05 3.27
C ASN A 94 -3.64 -1.63 2.37
N VAL A 95 -2.65 -0.88 2.88
CA VAL A 95 -1.45 -0.50 2.11
C VAL A 95 -0.61 -1.72 1.74
N VAL A 96 -0.42 -2.65 2.67
CA VAL A 96 0.35 -3.89 2.43
C VAL A 96 -0.34 -4.77 1.41
N GLU A 97 -1.63 -5.06 1.60
CA GLU A 97 -2.42 -5.89 0.69
C GLU A 97 -2.45 -5.30 -0.72
N ARG A 98 -2.67 -3.99 -0.83
CA ARG A 98 -2.67 -3.27 -2.10
C ARG A 98 -1.36 -3.49 -2.86
N LYS A 99 -0.21 -3.27 -2.20
CA LYS A 99 1.10 -3.43 -2.85
C LYS A 99 1.38 -4.89 -3.22
N LYS A 100 0.99 -5.84 -2.38
CA LYS A 100 1.10 -7.28 -2.67
C LYS A 100 0.26 -7.65 -3.91
N ARG A 101 -0.98 -7.19 -3.99
CA ARG A 101 -1.86 -7.41 -5.14
C ARG A 101 -1.26 -6.87 -6.43
N LEU A 102 -0.77 -5.62 -6.42
CA LEU A 102 -0.12 -5.02 -7.60
C LEU A 102 1.16 -5.79 -8.01
N ALA A 103 1.94 -6.25 -7.04
CA ALA A 103 3.13 -7.05 -7.30
C ALA A 103 2.78 -8.41 -7.91
N ALA A 104 1.73 -9.08 -7.43
CA ALA A 104 1.25 -10.34 -7.98
C ALA A 104 0.76 -10.17 -9.43
N LEU A 105 -0.11 -9.18 -9.69
CA LEU A 105 -0.59 -8.89 -11.04
C LEU A 105 0.56 -8.59 -12.01
N LYS A 106 1.59 -7.86 -11.54
CA LYS A 106 2.78 -7.57 -12.33
C LYS A 106 3.63 -8.81 -12.57
N HIS A 107 3.76 -9.68 -11.56
CA HIS A 107 4.47 -10.95 -11.68
C HIS A 107 3.83 -11.84 -12.74
N ASP A 108 2.50 -12.01 -12.72
CA ASP A 108 1.76 -12.85 -13.67
C ASP A 108 2.01 -12.45 -15.12
N VAL A 109 2.12 -11.14 -15.40
CA VAL A 109 2.46 -10.64 -16.75
C VAL A 109 3.92 -10.87 -17.09
N LEU A 110 4.83 -10.71 -16.13
CA LEU A 110 6.28 -10.87 -16.35
C LEU A 110 6.72 -12.34 -16.49
N THR A 111 5.96 -13.28 -15.94
CA THR A 111 6.22 -14.72 -16.03
C THR A 111 5.50 -15.42 -17.17
N LEU A 112 4.75 -14.67 -18.01
CA LEU A 112 4.22 -15.21 -19.26
C LEU A 112 5.35 -15.88 -20.05
N ASP A 113 5.09 -17.11 -20.48
CA ASP A 113 6.09 -17.91 -21.15
C ASP A 113 6.46 -17.32 -22.53
N ARG A 114 7.65 -17.69 -23.01
CA ARG A 114 8.18 -17.16 -24.29
C ARG A 114 7.25 -17.49 -25.46
N GLN A 115 6.53 -18.61 -25.41
CA GLN A 115 5.59 -19.02 -26.44
C GLN A 115 4.39 -18.08 -26.49
N THR A 116 3.71 -17.84 -25.37
CA THR A 116 2.57 -16.89 -25.29
C THR A 116 3.00 -15.48 -25.69
N MET A 117 4.18 -15.04 -25.27
CA MET A 117 4.73 -13.74 -25.67
C MET A 117 5.03 -13.67 -27.19
N SER A 118 5.45 -14.78 -27.81
CA SER A 118 5.67 -14.89 -29.25
C SER A 118 4.36 -14.94 -30.03
N GLU A 119 3.35 -15.67 -29.53
CA GLU A 119 1.98 -15.70 -30.07
C GLU A 119 1.37 -14.29 -30.05
N MET A 120 1.52 -13.58 -28.93
CA MET A 120 1.15 -12.18 -28.85
C MET A 120 1.84 -11.36 -29.94
N ARG A 121 3.18 -11.44 -30.08
CA ARG A 121 3.92 -10.69 -31.13
C ARG A 121 3.49 -11.02 -32.55
N SER A 122 3.09 -12.26 -32.80
CA SER A 122 2.81 -12.82 -34.12
C SER A 122 1.33 -12.78 -34.51
N TYR A 123 0.45 -12.14 -33.72
CA TYR A 123 -0.93 -11.87 -34.14
C TYR A 123 -0.97 -11.07 -35.46
N ASN A 124 -1.00 -11.82 -36.57
CA ASN A 124 -1.10 -11.30 -37.92
C ASN A 124 -2.53 -10.86 -38.26
N ARG A 125 -3.53 -11.35 -37.51
CA ARG A 125 -4.93 -10.94 -37.54
C ARG A 125 -5.48 -10.90 -36.10
N PRO A 126 -5.28 -9.81 -35.34
CA PRO A 126 -5.93 -9.68 -34.06
C PRO A 126 -7.46 -9.68 -34.29
N PRO A 127 -8.25 -10.39 -33.48
CA PRO A 127 -9.71 -10.31 -33.56
C PRO A 127 -10.17 -8.85 -33.50
N LYS A 128 -11.31 -8.52 -34.13
CA LYS A 128 -11.82 -7.13 -34.22
C LYS A 128 -11.81 -6.41 -32.87
N VAL A 129 -12.13 -7.16 -31.80
CA VAL A 129 -12.06 -6.80 -30.38
C VAL A 129 -10.72 -6.17 -29.97
N LEU A 130 -9.61 -6.73 -30.45
CA LEU A 130 -8.25 -6.27 -30.13
C LEU A 130 -7.68 -5.33 -31.18
N HIS A 131 -8.25 -5.23 -32.38
CA HIS A 131 -7.58 -4.65 -33.55
C HIS A 131 -7.17 -3.17 -33.38
N GLU A 132 -8.01 -2.34 -32.76
CA GLU A 132 -7.73 -0.90 -32.53
C GLU A 132 -6.64 -0.67 -31.47
N VAL A 133 -6.72 -1.39 -30.35
CA VAL A 133 -5.73 -1.29 -29.26
C VAL A 133 -4.41 -1.96 -29.68
N TRP A 134 -4.50 -3.05 -30.43
CA TRP A 134 -3.38 -3.88 -30.83
C TRP A 134 -2.43 -3.18 -31.79
N LYS A 135 -2.91 -2.36 -32.74
CA LYS A 135 -2.01 -1.61 -33.63
C LYS A 135 -1.06 -0.69 -32.86
N THR A 136 -1.57 0.05 -31.88
CA THR A 136 -0.79 0.96 -31.05
C THR A 136 0.12 0.21 -30.06
N CYS A 137 -0.39 -0.88 -29.48
CA CYS A 137 0.40 -1.74 -28.58
C CYS A 137 1.51 -2.50 -29.33
N ARG A 138 1.26 -3.00 -30.55
CA ARG A 138 2.20 -3.81 -31.35
C ARG A 138 3.49 -3.06 -31.66
N ALA A 139 3.39 -1.78 -32.04
CA ALA A 139 4.58 -0.95 -32.27
C ALA A 139 5.46 -0.82 -31.01
N ARG A 140 4.84 -0.76 -29.83
CA ARG A 140 5.53 -0.71 -28.53
C ARG A 140 6.02 -2.09 -28.08
N TYR A 141 5.33 -3.16 -28.45
CA TYR A 141 5.66 -4.55 -28.15
C TYR A 141 6.87 -5.04 -28.96
N ALA A 142 7.02 -4.55 -30.20
CA ALA A 142 8.09 -4.89 -31.11
C ALA A 142 9.43 -4.22 -30.76
N GLN A 143 9.44 -3.25 -29.83
CA GLN A 143 10.67 -2.61 -29.36
C GLN A 143 11.43 -3.55 -28.41
N ASN A 144 12.75 -3.64 -28.59
CA ASN A 144 13.66 -4.39 -27.73
C ASN A 144 14.46 -3.46 -26.81
N GLY A 145 15.06 -4.01 -25.75
CA GLY A 145 15.96 -3.27 -24.85
C GLY A 145 15.23 -2.34 -23.87
N ARG A 146 15.79 -1.16 -23.57
CA ARG A 146 15.28 -0.23 -22.53
C ARG A 146 13.84 0.28 -22.78
N HIS A 147 13.39 0.25 -24.03
CA HIS A 147 12.03 0.66 -24.42
C HIS A 147 11.09 -0.52 -24.65
N GLY A 148 11.60 -1.75 -24.54
CA GLY A 148 10.81 -2.94 -24.72
C GLY A 148 9.74 -3.11 -23.64
N LEU A 149 8.64 -3.76 -24.00
CA LEU A 149 7.49 -3.91 -23.13
C LEU A 149 7.85 -4.52 -21.77
N GLN A 150 8.73 -5.53 -21.75
CA GLN A 150 9.13 -6.19 -20.51
C GLN A 150 9.84 -5.21 -19.55
N MET A 151 10.73 -4.35 -20.07
CA MET A 151 11.40 -3.34 -19.26
C MET A 151 10.41 -2.28 -18.76
N ARG A 152 9.47 -1.86 -19.62
CA ARG A 152 8.43 -0.90 -19.26
C ARG A 152 7.46 -1.45 -18.22
N LEU A 153 7.10 -2.72 -18.30
CA LEU A 153 6.30 -3.40 -17.27
C LEU A 153 7.09 -3.52 -15.97
N MET A 154 8.38 -3.88 -16.05
CA MET A 154 9.26 -3.99 -14.90
C MET A 154 9.45 -2.66 -14.16
N THR A 155 9.47 -1.54 -14.86
CA THR A 155 9.57 -0.19 -14.25
C THR A 155 8.22 0.50 -14.06
N PHE A 156 7.12 -0.11 -14.50
CA PHE A 156 5.78 0.44 -14.35
C PHE A 156 5.43 0.62 -12.87
N ASP A 157 4.91 1.80 -12.54
CA ASP A 157 4.37 2.16 -11.24
C ASP A 157 2.95 2.71 -11.40
N ALA A 158 1.97 2.01 -10.83
CA ALA A 158 0.56 2.41 -10.83
C ALA A 158 0.33 3.79 -10.15
N ASN A 159 1.24 4.23 -9.28
CA ASN A 159 1.14 5.54 -8.64
C ASN A 159 1.30 6.72 -9.61
N ASN A 160 1.93 6.48 -10.76
CA ASN A 160 2.19 7.50 -11.79
C ASN A 160 1.09 7.56 -12.86
N VAL A 161 0.03 6.75 -12.72
CA VAL A 161 -1.11 6.75 -13.64
C VAL A 161 -2.11 7.80 -13.19
N GLU A 162 -2.45 8.71 -14.10
CA GLU A 162 -3.44 9.75 -13.84
C GLU A 162 -4.87 9.16 -13.82
N PRO A 163 -5.78 9.71 -12.99
CA PRO A 163 -7.18 9.28 -12.92
C PRO A 163 -7.88 9.22 -14.28
N GLU A 164 -7.69 10.26 -15.10
CA GLU A 164 -8.29 10.37 -16.43
C GLU A 164 -7.77 9.28 -17.39
N GLN A 165 -6.49 8.92 -17.28
CA GLN A 165 -5.90 7.83 -18.06
C GLN A 165 -6.51 6.49 -17.67
N ALA A 166 -6.69 6.24 -16.38
CA ALA A 166 -7.34 5.04 -15.88
C ALA A 166 -8.80 4.94 -16.34
N ALA A 167 -9.56 6.04 -16.29
CA ALA A 167 -10.94 6.12 -16.75
C ALA A 167 -11.07 5.83 -18.26
N ARG A 168 -10.23 6.45 -19.10
CA ARG A 168 -10.21 6.14 -20.55
C ARG A 168 -9.88 4.67 -20.82
N CYS A 169 -8.92 4.11 -20.09
CA CYS A 169 -8.58 2.69 -20.22
C CYS A 169 -9.74 1.78 -19.78
N ARG A 170 -10.50 2.17 -18.75
CA ARG A 170 -11.70 1.46 -18.30
C ARG A 170 -12.75 1.39 -19.42
N GLU A 171 -13.07 2.52 -20.04
CA GLU A 171 -14.04 2.57 -21.15
C GLU A 171 -13.65 1.66 -22.33
N ILE A 172 -12.35 1.49 -22.58
CA ILE A 172 -11.85 0.59 -23.63
C ILE A 172 -12.00 -0.88 -23.21
N LEU A 173 -11.65 -1.21 -21.96
CA LEU A 173 -11.62 -2.59 -21.47
C LEU A 173 -13.00 -3.14 -21.11
N ASP A 174 -13.93 -2.31 -20.64
CA ASP A 174 -15.27 -2.73 -20.22
C ASP A 174 -16.16 -3.17 -21.38
N LYS A 175 -15.73 -2.94 -22.62
CA LYS A 175 -16.35 -3.48 -23.84
C LYS A 175 -16.23 -5.00 -23.94
N TYR A 176 -15.35 -5.61 -23.15
CA TYR A 176 -15.03 -7.02 -23.21
C TYR A 176 -15.01 -7.63 -21.82
N THR A 177 -15.34 -8.90 -21.73
CA THR A 177 -15.21 -9.73 -20.53
C THR A 177 -13.87 -10.47 -20.53
N VAL A 178 -13.42 -10.91 -19.36
CA VAL A 178 -12.19 -11.72 -19.24
C VAL A 178 -12.28 -12.98 -20.10
N LEU A 179 -13.45 -13.64 -20.12
CA LEU A 179 -13.68 -14.87 -20.88
C LEU A 179 -13.57 -14.65 -22.39
N GLU A 180 -14.10 -13.55 -22.91
CA GLU A 180 -13.97 -13.20 -24.33
C GLU A 180 -12.52 -12.95 -24.74
N VAL A 181 -11.74 -12.29 -23.88
CA VAL A 181 -10.31 -12.05 -24.13
C VAL A 181 -9.51 -13.35 -24.02
N GLN A 182 -9.84 -14.21 -23.04
CA GLN A 182 -9.18 -15.49 -22.82
C GLN A 182 -9.43 -16.48 -23.97
N ALA A 183 -10.64 -16.48 -24.54
CA ALA A 183 -10.96 -17.28 -25.72
C ALA A 183 -10.10 -16.93 -26.94
N VAL A 184 -9.56 -15.71 -26.99
CA VAL A 184 -8.64 -15.26 -28.03
C VAL A 184 -7.19 -15.56 -27.69
N SER A 185 -6.79 -15.31 -26.45
CA SER A 185 -5.40 -15.43 -25.99
C SER A 185 -5.32 -15.53 -24.47
N ALA A 186 -4.66 -16.56 -23.96
CA ALA A 186 -4.31 -16.63 -22.54
C ALA A 186 -3.42 -15.44 -22.13
N GLY A 187 -2.44 -15.07 -22.98
CA GLY A 187 -1.57 -13.92 -22.74
C GLY A 187 -2.33 -12.59 -22.69
N ALA A 188 -3.21 -12.34 -23.65
CA ALA A 188 -4.02 -11.12 -23.64
C ALA A 188 -4.95 -11.04 -22.42
N ALA A 189 -5.48 -12.18 -21.95
CA ALA A 189 -6.28 -12.23 -20.74
C ALA A 189 -5.47 -11.85 -19.49
N THR A 190 -4.22 -12.32 -19.36
CA THR A 190 -3.34 -11.91 -18.27
C THR A 190 -3.08 -10.40 -18.27
N PHE A 191 -2.80 -9.82 -19.45
CA PHE A 191 -2.67 -8.36 -19.59
C PHE A 191 -3.97 -7.60 -19.27
N TYR A 192 -5.12 -8.14 -19.68
CA TYR A 192 -6.43 -7.56 -19.39
C TYR A 192 -6.69 -7.51 -17.87
N VAL A 193 -6.45 -8.63 -17.17
CA VAL A 193 -6.61 -8.73 -15.71
C VAL A 193 -5.65 -7.78 -14.99
N TRP A 194 -4.38 -7.72 -15.42
CA TRP A 194 -3.40 -6.78 -14.87
C TRP A 194 -3.85 -5.32 -15.07
N ALA A 195 -4.24 -4.94 -16.30
CA ALA A 195 -4.65 -3.59 -16.62
C ALA A 195 -5.90 -3.18 -15.81
N ARG A 196 -6.90 -4.06 -15.70
CA ARG A 196 -8.08 -3.80 -14.84
C ARG A 196 -7.70 -3.66 -13.37
N GLY A 197 -6.80 -4.51 -12.87
CA GLY A 197 -6.34 -4.41 -11.49
C GLY A 197 -5.60 -3.11 -11.19
N VAL A 198 -4.82 -2.59 -12.14
CA VAL A 198 -4.18 -1.27 -12.03
C VAL A 198 -5.23 -0.14 -12.08
N ILE A 199 -6.23 -0.23 -12.96
CA ILE A 199 -7.31 0.76 -13.03
C ILE A 199 -8.10 0.81 -11.72
N ASP A 200 -8.52 -0.34 -11.20
CA ASP A 200 -9.24 -0.43 -9.92
C ASP A 200 -8.42 0.21 -8.77
N ASP A 201 -7.10 0.03 -8.80
CA ASP A 201 -6.18 0.57 -7.80
C ASP A 201 -6.08 2.10 -7.85
N VAL A 202 -6.05 2.67 -9.05
CA VAL A 202 -6.05 4.12 -9.29
C VAL A 202 -7.40 4.72 -8.87
N GLU A 203 -8.50 4.09 -9.23
CA GLU A 203 -9.86 4.55 -8.88
C GLU A 203 -10.09 4.54 -7.37
N LYS A 204 -9.73 3.45 -6.67
CA LYS A 204 -9.84 3.36 -5.21
C LYS A 204 -9.00 4.41 -4.50
N LYS A 205 -7.82 4.76 -5.04
CA LYS A 205 -6.98 5.83 -4.49
C LYS A 205 -7.67 7.19 -4.55
N ASN A 206 -8.37 7.48 -5.65
CA ASN A 206 -9.09 8.75 -5.79
C ASN A 206 -10.33 8.83 -4.90
N GLN A 207 -11.03 7.71 -4.69
CA GLN A 207 -12.22 7.66 -3.83
C GLN A 207 -11.88 7.72 -2.33
N GLY A 208 -10.71 7.23 -1.92
CA GLY A 208 -10.23 7.25 -0.53
C GLY A 208 -9.37 8.46 -0.15
N GLY A 209 -9.35 9.51 -0.99
CA GLY A 209 -8.54 10.72 -0.82
C GLY A 209 -9.32 11.96 -0.36
N GLY A 210 -10.32 11.78 0.51
CA GLY A 210 -11.05 12.85 1.21
C GLY A 210 -10.81 12.80 2.72
#